data_AF-A0A2E9VKF4-F1
#
_entry.id   AF-A0A2E9VKF4-F1
#
_cell.length_a   1.000
_cell.length_b   1.000
_cell.length_c   1.000
_cell.angle_alpha   90.00
_cell.angle_beta   90.00
_cell.angle_gamma   90.00
#
_symmetry.space_group_name_H-M   'P 1'
#
loop_
_entity.id
_entity.type
_entity.pdbx_description
1 polymer ?
#
loop_
_entity_poly.entity_id
_entity_poly.type
_entity_poly.pdbx_seq_one_letter_code
_entity_poly.pdbx_strand_id
1 'polypeptide(L)'
;MTWNTQDGKRTLVGSEARIFKESLKIIADQIIEEEITESFDQWEFGIPRFDDLNPFSRLALLAEVGQGLLRESKTCPELNAINESTIAAIYENINHQIDFEIDEIDEREPAEWYYWRQLIIDVINEAGEENIGGAIPDLKSSEHYEWDEIVECLSERILWDTDFMMADPVYSQEMIEQYGEPDGYFQRMAPYPEPTRLILLRNAIEDLCKPEK
;
A
#
# COMPACT_ATOMS: atom_id res chain seq x y z
N MET A 1 -8.07 9.71 -14.75
CA MET A 1 -7.54 10.72 -13.80
C MET A 1 -7.42 10.07 -12.44
N THR A 2 -6.35 10.38 -11.74
CA THR A 2 -5.31 9.38 -11.52
C THR A 2 -4.43 9.93 -10.39
N TRP A 3 -3.90 9.08 -9.50
CA TRP A 3 -3.17 9.45 -8.27
C TRP A 3 -2.05 10.47 -8.52
N ASN A 4 -1.89 11.48 -7.67
CA ASN A 4 -0.82 12.48 -7.80
C ASN A 4 0.47 11.92 -7.18
N THR A 5 1.51 11.77 -7.99
CA THR A 5 2.88 11.45 -7.59
C THR A 5 3.80 12.62 -7.98
N GLN A 6 5.04 12.62 -7.50
CA GLN A 6 6.02 13.66 -7.85
C GLN A 6 6.22 13.80 -9.37
N ASP A 7 6.12 12.69 -10.11
CA ASP A 7 6.29 12.64 -11.58
C ASP A 7 4.99 12.89 -12.36
N GLY A 8 3.90 13.23 -11.66
CA GLY A 8 2.60 13.52 -12.25
C GLY A 8 1.53 12.51 -11.87
N LYS A 9 0.53 12.33 -12.73
CA LYS A 9 -0.63 11.49 -12.39
C LYS A 9 -0.40 10.04 -12.83
N ARG A 10 -0.34 9.07 -11.90
CA ARG A 10 -0.22 7.62 -12.20
C ARG A 10 -1.39 6.72 -11.77
N THR A 11 -1.83 5.87 -12.70
CA THR A 11 -2.78 4.76 -12.48
C THR A 11 -1.95 3.51 -12.67
N LEU A 12 -2.00 2.60 -11.71
CA LEU A 12 -1.24 1.37 -11.76
C LEU A 12 -1.82 0.48 -12.87
N VAL A 13 -0.94 -0.13 -13.65
CA VAL A 13 -1.28 -1.06 -14.73
C VAL A 13 -0.36 -2.28 -14.67
N GLY A 14 -0.74 -3.33 -15.41
CA GLY A 14 0.11 -4.52 -15.58
C GLY A 14 0.55 -5.15 -14.27
N SER A 15 1.83 -5.46 -14.18
CA SER A 15 2.45 -6.14 -13.03
C SER A 15 2.46 -5.27 -11.78
N GLU A 16 2.62 -3.94 -11.92
CA GLU A 16 2.58 -2.99 -10.78
C GLU A 16 1.18 -2.96 -10.15
N ALA A 17 0.13 -2.98 -10.97
CA ALA A 17 -1.24 -3.13 -10.47
C ALA A 17 -1.49 -4.50 -9.84
N ARG A 18 -0.87 -5.56 -10.37
CA ARG A 18 -1.06 -6.93 -9.87
C ARG A 18 -0.52 -7.08 -8.46
N ILE A 19 0.74 -6.71 -8.20
CA ILE A 19 1.33 -6.83 -6.86
C ILE A 19 0.58 -5.95 -5.84
N PHE A 20 0.16 -4.76 -6.25
CA PHE A 20 -0.65 -3.87 -5.42
C PHE A 20 -1.99 -4.50 -5.05
N LYS A 21 -2.68 -5.13 -6.01
CA LYS A 21 -3.96 -5.83 -5.78
C LYS A 21 -3.83 -7.03 -4.85
N GLU A 22 -2.75 -7.81 -4.97
CA GLU A 22 -2.50 -8.96 -4.08
C GLU A 22 -2.29 -8.48 -2.64
N SER A 23 -1.44 -7.46 -2.44
CA SER A 23 -1.21 -6.89 -1.11
C SER A 23 -2.48 -6.27 -0.52
N LEU A 24 -3.19 -5.44 -1.30
CA LEU A 24 -4.47 -4.83 -0.92
C LEU A 24 -5.49 -5.87 -0.43
N LYS A 25 -5.57 -7.01 -1.13
CA LYS A 25 -6.50 -8.09 -0.79
C LYS A 25 -6.12 -8.76 0.53
N ILE A 26 -4.84 -9.05 0.74
CA ILE A 26 -4.37 -9.67 1.99
C ILE A 26 -4.69 -8.80 3.19
N ILE A 27 -4.36 -7.51 3.13
CA ILE A 27 -4.61 -6.58 4.25
C ILE A 27 -6.12 -6.50 4.53
N ALA A 28 -6.94 -6.43 3.48
CA ALA A 28 -8.39 -6.38 3.64
C ALA A 28 -8.94 -7.67 4.29
N ASP A 29 -8.48 -8.84 3.85
CA ASP A 29 -8.89 -10.12 4.41
C ASP A 29 -8.43 -10.26 5.89
N GLN A 30 -7.22 -9.82 6.22
CA GLN A 30 -6.70 -9.78 7.60
C GLN A 30 -7.56 -8.91 8.52
N ILE A 31 -7.85 -7.66 8.12
CA ILE A 31 -8.67 -6.74 8.92
C ILE A 31 -10.08 -7.31 9.14
N ILE A 32 -10.64 -7.99 8.14
CA ILE A 32 -11.96 -8.64 8.26
C ILE A 32 -11.88 -9.83 9.23
N GLU A 33 -10.81 -10.61 9.19
CA GLU A 33 -10.59 -11.71 10.11
C GLU A 33 -10.42 -11.23 11.56
N GLU A 34 -9.66 -10.15 11.79
CA GLU A 34 -9.52 -9.49 13.10
C GLU A 34 -10.90 -9.13 13.69
N GLU A 35 -11.76 -8.50 12.87
CA GLU A 35 -13.10 -8.10 13.28
C GLU A 35 -14.02 -9.30 13.55
N ILE A 36 -13.99 -10.34 12.70
CA ILE A 36 -14.83 -11.53 12.86
C ILE A 36 -14.42 -12.34 14.09
N THR A 37 -13.12 -12.43 14.36
CA THR A 37 -12.57 -13.21 15.47
C THR A 37 -12.56 -12.45 16.79
N GLU A 38 -12.90 -11.15 16.77
CA GLU A 38 -12.74 -10.22 17.90
C GLU A 38 -11.32 -10.30 18.49
N SER A 39 -10.31 -10.45 17.61
CA SER A 39 -8.91 -10.52 18.02
C SER A 39 -8.50 -9.21 18.70
N PHE A 40 -7.81 -9.31 19.84
CA PHE A 40 -7.20 -8.16 20.49
C PHE A 40 -5.83 -7.81 19.90
N ASP A 41 -5.22 -8.75 19.18
CA ASP A 41 -3.95 -8.55 18.50
C ASP A 41 -4.27 -8.04 17.08
N GLN A 42 -4.19 -6.73 16.90
CA GLN A 42 -4.31 -6.06 15.62
C GLN A 42 -2.99 -6.20 14.85
N TRP A 43 -3.05 -6.51 13.56
CA TRP A 43 -1.86 -6.51 12.72
C TRP A 43 -1.36 -5.08 12.50
N GLU A 44 -0.10 -4.85 12.89
CA GLU A 44 0.62 -3.60 12.71
C GLU A 44 1.54 -3.69 11.48
N PHE A 45 1.57 -2.63 10.68
CA PHE A 45 2.45 -2.51 9.52
C PHE A 45 3.67 -1.62 9.79
N GLY A 46 3.83 -1.14 11.02
CA GLY A 46 4.86 -0.17 11.37
C GLY A 46 4.55 1.24 10.86
N ILE A 47 3.30 1.50 10.49
CA ILE A 47 2.82 2.78 9.95
C ILE A 47 1.79 3.37 10.92
N PRO A 48 2.22 4.18 11.93
CA PRO A 48 1.37 4.54 13.07
C PRO A 48 0.02 5.15 12.70
N ARG A 49 -0.02 6.05 11.70
CA ARG A 49 -1.27 6.70 11.25
C ARG A 49 -2.27 5.75 10.61
N PHE A 50 -1.83 4.60 10.11
CA PHE A 50 -2.71 3.55 9.59
C PHE A 50 -3.02 2.51 10.67
N ASP A 51 -2.03 2.15 11.48
CA ASP A 51 -2.14 1.15 12.54
C ASP A 51 -3.02 1.62 13.70
N ASP A 52 -3.02 2.90 14.04
CA ASP A 52 -3.88 3.48 15.09
C ASP A 52 -5.37 3.55 14.68
N LEU A 53 -5.71 3.27 13.42
CA LEU A 53 -7.07 3.33 12.92
C LEU A 53 -7.85 2.07 13.28
N ASN A 54 -9.13 2.24 13.57
CA ASN A 54 -10.05 1.11 13.69
C ASN A 54 -10.20 0.34 12.35
N PRO A 55 -10.56 -0.95 12.40
CA PRO A 55 -10.74 -1.81 11.22
C PRO A 55 -11.59 -1.21 10.10
N PHE A 56 -12.71 -0.56 10.45
CA PHE A 56 -13.64 0.01 9.48
C PHE A 56 -13.03 1.20 8.71
N SER A 57 -12.26 2.02 9.40
CA SER A 57 -11.51 3.13 8.80
C SER A 57 -10.40 2.63 7.88
N ARG A 58 -9.65 1.61 8.30
CA ARG A 58 -8.61 0.97 7.46
C ARG A 58 -9.21 0.43 6.16
N LEU A 59 -10.30 -0.34 6.25
CA LEU A 59 -10.99 -0.88 5.06
C LEU A 59 -11.53 0.21 4.12
N ALA A 60 -12.05 1.30 4.67
CA ALA A 60 -12.55 2.41 3.85
C ALA A 60 -11.42 3.13 3.11
N LEU A 61 -10.27 3.32 3.75
CA LEU A 61 -9.08 3.90 3.12
C LEU A 61 -8.49 2.98 2.06
N LEU A 62 -8.39 1.67 2.34
CA LEU A 62 -7.95 0.67 1.34
C LEU A 62 -8.85 0.72 0.09
N ALA A 63 -10.16 0.83 0.27
CA ALA A 63 -11.09 0.97 -0.86
C ALA A 63 -10.92 2.31 -1.61
N GLU A 64 -10.68 3.42 -0.88
CA GLU A 64 -10.47 4.74 -1.49
C GLU A 64 -9.16 4.80 -2.29
N VAL A 65 -8.05 4.39 -1.68
CA VAL A 65 -6.73 4.34 -2.30
C VAL A 65 -6.71 3.37 -3.47
N GLY A 66 -7.26 2.16 -3.29
CA GLY A 66 -7.39 1.18 -4.37
C GLY A 66 -8.20 1.72 -5.54
N GLN A 67 -9.30 2.44 -5.28
CA GLN A 67 -10.09 3.08 -6.33
C GLN A 67 -9.34 4.22 -7.04
N GLY A 68 -8.45 4.94 -6.34
CA GLY A 68 -7.64 6.02 -6.90
C GLY A 68 -6.46 5.53 -7.75
N LEU A 69 -5.84 4.41 -7.36
CA LEU A 69 -4.65 3.86 -8.02
C LEU A 69 -4.97 2.81 -9.08
N LEU A 70 -6.03 2.01 -8.92
CA LEU A 70 -6.34 0.89 -9.81
C LEU A 70 -7.40 1.19 -10.87
N ARG A 71 -8.03 2.38 -10.83
CA ARG A 71 -9.07 2.76 -11.80
C ARG A 71 -8.88 4.18 -12.25
N GLU A 72 -9.13 4.42 -13.53
CA GLU A 72 -9.25 5.80 -14.02
C GLU A 72 -10.49 6.47 -13.39
N SER A 73 -10.26 7.43 -12.51
CA SER A 73 -11.27 8.34 -11.97
C SER A 73 -11.31 9.66 -12.75
N LYS A 74 -12.30 10.51 -12.51
CA LYS A 74 -12.27 11.93 -12.95
C LYS A 74 -11.68 12.84 -11.88
N THR A 75 -11.74 12.42 -10.63
CA THR A 75 -11.25 13.15 -9.46
C THR A 75 -10.04 12.40 -8.91
N CYS A 76 -8.90 13.08 -8.82
CA CYS A 76 -7.76 12.57 -8.08
C CYS A 76 -8.08 12.67 -6.58
N PRO A 77 -7.86 11.60 -5.78
CA PRO A 77 -7.88 11.72 -4.33
C PRO A 77 -6.97 12.85 -3.87
N GLU A 78 -7.35 13.51 -2.77
CA GLU A 78 -6.50 14.53 -2.16
C GLU A 78 -5.23 13.88 -1.64
N LEU A 79 -4.09 14.53 -1.86
CA LEU A 79 -2.82 14.17 -1.23
C LEU A 79 -2.93 14.53 0.25
N ASN A 80 -2.86 13.54 1.13
CA ASN A 80 -2.99 13.71 2.58
C ASN A 80 -2.27 12.56 3.30
N ALA A 81 -1.83 12.81 4.52
CA ALA A 81 -1.01 11.87 5.29
C ALA A 81 -1.68 10.51 5.51
N ILE A 82 -3.01 10.46 5.68
CA ILE A 82 -3.74 9.20 5.92
C ILE A 82 -3.78 8.33 4.66
N ASN A 83 -3.97 8.95 3.51
CA ASN A 83 -3.93 8.28 2.21
C ASN A 83 -2.53 7.74 1.90
N GLU A 84 -1.49 8.52 2.18
CA GLU A 84 -0.09 8.08 1.99
C GLU A 84 0.31 6.98 2.97
N SER A 85 -0.11 7.09 4.24
CA SER A 85 0.07 6.03 5.24
C SER A 85 -0.60 4.71 4.81
N THR A 86 -1.77 4.80 4.17
CA THR A 86 -2.47 3.61 3.66
C THR A 86 -1.69 2.97 2.51
N ILE A 87 -1.09 3.76 1.62
CA ILE A 87 -0.23 3.24 0.54
C ILE A 87 1.04 2.62 1.12
N ALA A 88 1.67 3.29 2.07
CA ALA A 88 2.86 2.78 2.75
C ALA A 88 2.59 1.43 3.40
N ALA A 89 1.46 1.27 4.11
CA ALA A 89 1.07 -0.01 4.69
C ALA A 89 0.89 -1.12 3.63
N ILE A 90 0.43 -0.79 2.41
CA ILE A 90 0.34 -1.75 1.31
C ILE A 90 1.71 -2.21 0.84
N TYR A 91 2.70 -1.31 0.78
CA TYR A 91 4.07 -1.67 0.43
C TYR A 91 4.79 -2.41 1.58
N GLU A 92 4.58 -2.03 2.83
CA GLU A 92 5.11 -2.77 3.98
C GLU A 92 4.54 -4.19 4.08
N ASN A 93 3.26 -4.37 3.74
CA ASN A 93 2.72 -5.72 3.62
C ASN A 93 3.45 -6.54 2.54
N ILE A 94 3.91 -5.94 1.44
CA ILE A 94 4.71 -6.66 0.44
C ILE A 94 6.02 -7.15 1.07
N ASN A 95 6.72 -6.32 1.85
CA ASN A 95 7.91 -6.73 2.61
C ASN A 95 7.60 -7.90 3.55
N HIS A 96 6.57 -7.78 4.38
CA HIS A 96 6.14 -8.87 5.27
C HIS A 96 5.86 -10.17 4.53
N GLN A 97 5.23 -10.10 3.35
CA GLN A 97 4.95 -11.30 2.56
C GLN A 97 6.22 -11.93 1.97
N ILE A 98 7.22 -11.12 1.62
CA ILE A 98 8.55 -11.59 1.19
C ILE A 98 9.29 -12.21 2.38
N ASP A 99 9.23 -11.58 3.55
CA ASP A 99 9.83 -12.12 4.78
C ASP A 99 9.26 -13.49 5.12
N PHE A 100 7.93 -13.64 5.12
CA PHE A 100 7.28 -14.95 5.29
C PHE A 100 7.65 -15.94 4.20
N GLU A 101 7.84 -15.48 2.97
CA GLU A 101 8.28 -16.36 1.88
C GLU A 101 9.71 -16.87 2.05
N ILE A 102 10.60 -16.06 2.63
CA ILE A 102 11.99 -16.42 2.92
C ILE A 102 12.07 -17.31 4.17
N ASP A 103 11.41 -16.91 5.25
CA ASP A 103 11.50 -17.57 6.56
C ASP A 103 10.78 -18.92 6.59
N GLU A 104 9.67 -19.05 5.85
CA GLU A 104 8.80 -20.24 5.86
C GLU A 104 8.86 -21.05 4.56
N ILE A 105 9.96 -20.96 3.81
CA ILE A 105 10.08 -21.60 2.48
C ILE A 105 9.82 -23.12 2.51
N ASP A 106 10.23 -23.80 3.59
CA ASP A 106 10.08 -25.25 3.75
C ASP A 106 8.62 -25.68 4.02
N GLU A 107 7.75 -24.75 4.43
CA GLU A 107 6.33 -25.01 4.71
C GLU A 107 5.43 -24.78 3.48
N ARG A 108 6.00 -24.24 2.40
CA ARG A 108 5.29 -23.87 1.17
C ARG A 108 5.40 -24.93 0.07
N GLU A 109 4.39 -24.97 -0.79
CA GLU A 109 4.45 -25.75 -2.01
C GLU A 109 5.53 -25.18 -2.95
N PRO A 110 6.28 -26.00 -3.71
CA PRO A 110 7.36 -25.51 -4.58
C PRO A 110 6.94 -24.46 -5.62
N ALA A 111 5.65 -24.42 -5.98
CA ALA A 111 5.10 -23.40 -6.88
C ALA A 111 4.95 -22.01 -6.22
N GLU A 112 4.99 -21.93 -4.89
CA GLU A 112 4.74 -20.74 -4.08
C GLU A 112 6.00 -20.21 -3.38
N TRP A 113 7.12 -20.92 -3.50
CA TRP A 113 8.41 -20.56 -2.87
C TRP A 113 8.91 -19.16 -3.22
N TYR A 114 8.55 -18.65 -4.39
CA TYR A 114 9.05 -17.40 -4.93
C TYR A 114 7.92 -16.49 -5.43
N TYR A 115 6.70 -16.66 -4.93
CA TYR A 115 5.52 -15.99 -5.49
C TYR A 115 5.64 -14.46 -5.43
N TRP A 116 5.92 -13.89 -4.26
CA TRP A 116 6.05 -12.45 -4.05
C TRP A 116 7.29 -11.89 -4.71
N ARG A 117 8.43 -12.59 -4.56
CA ARG A 117 9.67 -12.23 -5.26
C ARG A 117 9.48 -12.23 -6.78
N GLN A 118 8.71 -13.18 -7.33
CA GLN A 118 8.38 -13.21 -8.76
C GLN A 118 7.47 -12.05 -9.17
N LEU A 119 6.51 -11.63 -8.34
CA LEU A 119 5.69 -10.45 -8.62
C LEU A 119 6.57 -9.19 -8.76
N ILE A 120 7.57 -9.02 -7.89
CA ILE A 120 8.53 -7.91 -7.99
C ILE A 120 9.34 -7.99 -9.28
N ILE A 121 9.88 -9.16 -9.62
CA ILE A 121 10.62 -9.37 -10.87
C ILE A 121 9.74 -9.09 -12.11
N ASP A 122 8.46 -9.47 -12.08
CA ASP A 122 7.50 -9.16 -13.16
C ASP A 122 7.33 -7.64 -13.32
N VAL A 123 7.23 -6.88 -12.21
CA VAL A 123 7.19 -5.41 -12.22
C VAL A 123 8.43 -4.82 -12.85
N ILE A 124 9.62 -5.27 -12.43
CA ILE A 124 10.90 -4.80 -12.95
C ILE A 124 11.01 -5.06 -14.45
N ASN A 125 10.67 -6.28 -14.90
CA ASN A 125 10.71 -6.65 -16.31
C ASN A 125 9.77 -5.81 -17.18
N GLU A 126 8.60 -5.46 -16.66
CA GLU A 126 7.63 -4.63 -17.40
C GLU A 126 8.01 -3.14 -17.39
N ALA A 127 8.52 -2.63 -16.27
CA ALA A 127 8.91 -1.23 -16.13
C ALA A 127 10.26 -0.91 -16.78
N GLY A 128 11.16 -1.90 -16.89
CA GLY A 128 12.57 -1.72 -17.25
C GLY A 128 13.44 -1.44 -16.03
N GLU A 129 14.58 -2.12 -15.94
CA GLU A 129 15.52 -2.07 -14.81
C GLU A 129 15.96 -0.64 -14.48
N GLU A 130 16.18 0.18 -15.51
CA GLU A 130 16.60 1.57 -15.40
C GLU A 130 15.56 2.49 -14.73
N ASN A 131 14.30 2.03 -14.61
CA ASN A 131 13.19 2.83 -14.10
C ASN A 131 12.81 2.48 -12.66
N ILE A 132 13.28 1.37 -12.09
CA ILE A 132 12.93 0.98 -10.71
C ILE A 132 13.86 1.65 -9.71
N GLY A 133 15.18 1.69 -9.98
CA GLY A 133 16.17 2.04 -8.95
C GLY A 133 16.61 0.79 -8.18
N GLY A 134 17.75 0.88 -7.49
CA GLY A 134 18.33 -0.24 -6.75
C GLY A 134 19.00 -1.33 -7.60
N ALA A 135 19.62 -2.30 -6.93
CA ALA A 135 20.20 -3.48 -7.57
C ALA A 135 19.18 -4.63 -7.58
N ILE A 136 18.91 -5.21 -8.75
CA ILE A 136 17.92 -6.29 -8.88
C ILE A 136 18.44 -7.56 -8.19
N PRO A 137 17.72 -8.07 -7.17
CA PRO A 137 18.12 -9.29 -6.47
C PRO A 137 17.97 -10.51 -7.38
N ASP A 138 18.75 -11.57 -7.12
CA ASP A 138 18.45 -12.88 -7.69
C ASP A 138 17.11 -13.38 -7.12
N LEU A 139 16.25 -13.98 -7.93
CA LEU A 139 14.95 -14.50 -7.50
C LEU A 139 15.04 -15.41 -6.25
N LYS A 140 16.16 -16.13 -6.09
CA LYS A 140 16.39 -17.05 -4.98
C LYS A 140 17.14 -16.41 -3.81
N SER A 141 17.47 -15.13 -3.89
CA SER A 141 18.09 -14.41 -2.79
C SER A 141 17.20 -14.47 -1.55
N SER A 142 17.80 -14.89 -0.43
CA SER A 142 17.19 -14.89 0.90
C SER A 142 17.65 -13.70 1.73
N GLU A 143 18.31 -12.72 1.12
CA GLU A 143 18.76 -11.51 1.80
C GLU A 143 17.62 -10.49 1.84
N HIS A 144 16.95 -10.35 2.99
CA HIS A 144 15.77 -9.48 3.15
C HIS A 144 16.03 -8.05 2.69
N TYR A 145 17.18 -7.47 3.06
CA TYR A 145 17.54 -6.09 2.72
C TYR A 145 17.57 -5.82 1.20
N GLU A 146 17.88 -6.83 0.37
CA GLU A 146 17.92 -6.68 -1.08
C GLU A 146 16.50 -6.49 -1.65
N TRP A 147 15.51 -7.13 -1.03
CA TRP A 147 14.11 -7.00 -1.41
C TRP A 147 13.50 -5.73 -0.85
N ASP A 148 13.81 -5.37 0.39
CA ASP A 148 13.36 -4.13 1.03
C ASP A 148 13.74 -2.90 0.19
N GLU A 149 14.99 -2.84 -0.30
CA GLU A 149 15.47 -1.72 -1.13
C GLU A 149 14.64 -1.57 -2.42
N ILE A 150 14.25 -2.68 -3.04
CA ILE A 150 13.42 -2.65 -4.26
C ILE A 150 11.98 -2.24 -3.95
N VAL A 151 11.40 -2.75 -2.85
CA VAL A 151 10.05 -2.38 -2.44
C VAL A 151 9.98 -0.90 -2.06
N GLU A 152 11.01 -0.37 -1.39
CA GLU A 152 11.18 1.07 -1.11
C GLU A 152 11.18 1.86 -2.41
N CYS A 153 12.03 1.49 -3.37
CA CYS A 153 12.09 2.13 -4.70
C CYS A 153 10.73 2.09 -5.43
N LEU A 154 9.97 1.00 -5.31
CA LEU A 154 8.63 0.90 -5.89
C LEU A 154 7.62 1.82 -5.19
N SER A 155 7.73 1.98 -3.88
CA SER A 155 6.85 2.84 -3.09
C SER A 155 7.08 4.33 -3.40
N GLU A 156 8.35 4.75 -3.59
CA GLU A 156 8.73 6.14 -3.91
C GLU A 156 8.15 6.63 -5.25
N ARG A 157 7.80 5.72 -6.15
CA ARG A 157 7.13 6.06 -7.42
C ARG A 157 5.68 6.50 -7.24
N ILE A 158 5.11 6.25 -6.07
CA ILE A 158 3.70 6.51 -5.74
C ILE A 158 3.57 7.50 -4.58
N LEU A 159 4.36 7.31 -3.52
CA LEU A 159 4.41 8.20 -2.37
C LEU A 159 5.04 9.54 -2.76
N TRP A 160 4.57 10.62 -2.14
CA TRP A 160 5.12 11.94 -2.37
C TRP A 160 6.39 12.15 -1.55
N ASP A 161 6.36 11.77 -0.27
CA ASP A 161 7.51 11.72 0.61
C ASP A 161 7.19 10.79 1.80
N THR A 162 7.95 10.89 2.90
CA THR A 162 7.78 10.08 4.12
C THR A 162 7.26 10.88 5.31
N ASP A 163 6.72 12.08 5.09
CA ASP A 163 6.25 12.99 6.16
C ASP A 163 5.10 12.41 6.98
N PHE A 164 4.33 11.47 6.40
CA PHE A 164 3.23 10.78 7.04
C PHE A 164 3.71 9.93 8.24
N MET A 165 4.99 9.54 8.25
CA MET A 165 5.65 8.86 9.37
C MET A 165 5.96 9.79 10.55
N MET A 166 5.96 11.10 10.32
CA MET A 166 6.21 12.05 11.40
C MET A 166 5.00 12.12 12.35
N ALA A 167 5.29 11.97 13.65
CA ALA A 167 4.35 12.22 14.71
C ALA A 167 3.74 13.61 14.54
N ASP A 168 2.41 13.70 14.63
CA ASP A 168 1.57 14.86 14.29
C ASP A 168 2.29 16.19 14.52
N PRO A 169 2.95 16.74 13.48
CA PRO A 169 3.76 17.90 13.71
C PRO A 169 2.76 19.02 13.99
N VAL A 170 3.00 19.77 15.06
CA VAL A 170 2.36 21.07 15.23
C VAL A 170 2.96 21.95 14.12
N TYR A 171 2.47 21.79 12.90
CA TYR A 171 2.89 22.60 11.76
C TYR A 171 2.46 24.03 12.06
N SER A 172 3.43 24.85 12.41
CA SER A 172 3.25 26.29 12.36
C SER A 172 2.93 26.70 10.93
N GLN A 173 2.13 27.75 10.76
CA GLN A 173 1.76 28.28 9.45
C GLN A 173 2.99 28.65 8.59
N GLU A 174 4.13 28.98 9.21
CA GLU A 174 5.42 29.21 8.55
C GLU A 174 6.01 27.95 7.89
N MET A 175 5.77 26.75 8.43
CA MET A 175 6.25 25.50 7.83
C MET A 175 5.42 25.12 6.59
N ILE A 176 4.10 25.30 6.63
CA ILE A 176 3.24 25.07 5.46
C ILE A 176 3.66 25.98 4.30
N GLU A 177 3.96 27.25 4.58
CA GLU A 177 4.45 28.21 3.59
C GLU A 177 5.86 27.87 3.04
N GLN A 178 6.71 27.22 3.85
CA GLN A 178 8.09 26.91 3.48
C GLN A 178 8.23 25.61 2.68
N TYR A 179 7.42 24.58 2.98
CA TYR A 179 7.53 23.25 2.36
C TYR A 179 6.55 23.03 1.20
N GLY A 180 5.56 23.91 1.02
CA GLY A 180 4.61 23.82 -0.09
C GLY A 180 3.62 22.65 0.05
N GLU A 181 3.42 22.16 1.27
CA GLU A 181 2.45 21.11 1.57
C GLU A 181 1.01 21.56 1.21
N PRO A 182 0.17 20.65 0.68
CA PRO A 182 -1.24 20.96 0.43
C PRO A 182 -1.96 21.40 1.70
N ASP A 183 -2.81 22.43 1.59
CA ASP A 183 -3.66 22.87 2.71
C ASP A 183 -4.52 21.70 3.23
N GLY A 184 -4.44 21.42 4.54
CA GLY A 184 -5.17 20.33 5.18
C GLY A 184 -4.56 18.93 5.07
N TYR A 185 -3.32 18.78 4.58
CA TYR A 185 -2.64 17.48 4.39
C TYR A 185 -2.65 16.58 5.65
N PHE A 186 -2.36 17.13 6.83
CA PHE A 186 -2.45 16.41 8.12
C PHE A 186 -3.83 16.49 8.80
N GLN A 187 -4.75 17.32 8.26
CA GLN A 187 -6.03 17.64 8.92
C GLN A 187 -7.18 16.74 8.47
N ARG A 188 -6.99 15.98 7.38
CA ARG A 188 -8.01 15.03 6.92
C ARG A 188 -8.20 13.94 7.97
N MET A 189 -9.45 13.74 8.39
CA MET A 189 -9.82 12.62 9.26
C MET A 189 -10.09 11.37 8.42
N ALA A 190 -9.69 10.21 8.93
CA ALA A 190 -10.04 8.94 8.33
C ALA A 190 -11.58 8.79 8.24
N PRO A 191 -12.10 8.20 7.15
CA PRO A 191 -13.52 7.86 7.09
C PRO A 191 -13.87 6.91 8.23
N TYR A 192 -15.00 7.16 8.90
CA TYR A 192 -15.52 6.30 9.96
C TYR A 192 -16.89 5.74 9.53
N PRO A 193 -16.90 4.70 8.67
CA PRO A 193 -18.14 4.18 8.14
C PRO A 193 -18.89 3.36 9.20
N GLU A 194 -20.22 3.35 9.10
CA GLU A 194 -21.06 2.49 9.94
C GLU A 194 -20.71 1.01 9.75
N PRO A 195 -20.73 0.17 10.80
CA PRO A 195 -20.34 -1.25 10.72
C PRO A 195 -21.09 -2.04 9.64
N THR A 196 -22.34 -1.67 9.38
CA THR A 196 -23.18 -2.28 8.32
C THR A 196 -22.61 -2.12 6.90
N ARG A 197 -21.62 -1.24 6.70
CA ARG A 197 -20.94 -1.03 5.41
C ARG A 197 -19.73 -1.94 5.18
N LEU A 198 -19.31 -2.77 6.14
CA LEU A 198 -18.17 -3.68 5.96
C LEU A 198 -18.30 -4.55 4.71
N ILE A 199 -19.46 -5.16 4.51
CA ILE A 199 -19.73 -6.01 3.33
C ILE A 199 -19.61 -5.20 2.04
N LEU A 200 -20.02 -3.92 2.04
CA LEU A 200 -19.91 -3.06 0.87
C LEU A 200 -18.45 -2.69 0.58
N LEU A 201 -17.66 -2.40 1.62
CA LEU A 201 -16.23 -2.10 1.48
C LEU A 201 -15.46 -3.33 1.00
N ARG A 202 -15.73 -4.50 1.58
CA ARG A 202 -15.17 -5.77 1.11
C ARG A 202 -15.49 -6.03 -0.35
N ASN A 203 -16.76 -5.94 -0.74
CA ASN A 203 -17.16 -6.15 -2.13
C ASN A 203 -16.50 -5.14 -3.07
N ALA A 204 -16.31 -3.88 -2.63
CA ALA A 204 -15.61 -2.88 -3.41
C ALA A 204 -14.13 -3.24 -3.62
N ILE A 205 -13.44 -3.72 -2.59
CA ILE A 205 -12.05 -4.19 -2.68
C ILE A 205 -11.96 -5.44 -3.57
N GLU A 206 -12.84 -6.42 -3.38
CA GLU A 206 -12.94 -7.61 -4.24
C GLU A 206 -13.15 -7.23 -5.72
N ASP A 207 -14.00 -6.23 -5.98
CA ASP A 207 -14.24 -5.71 -7.33
C ASP A 207 -13.03 -4.97 -7.93
N LEU A 208 -12.17 -4.37 -7.10
CA LEU A 208 -10.91 -3.75 -7.53
C LEU A 208 -9.85 -4.80 -7.88
N CYS A 209 -9.82 -5.91 -7.15
CA CYS A 209 -8.82 -6.96 -7.34
C CYS A 209 -9.17 -7.96 -8.46
N LYS A 210 -10.35 -7.85 -9.10
CA LYS A 210 -10.70 -8.68 -10.26
C LYS A 210 -9.75 -8.40 -11.45
N PRO A 211 -9.41 -9.43 -12.24
CA PRO A 211 -8.68 -9.25 -13.48
C PRO A 211 -9.53 -8.41 -14.45
N GLU A 212 -8.89 -7.50 -15.18
CA GLU A 212 -9.55 -6.74 -16.25
C GLU A 212 -9.94 -7.69 -17.39
N LYS A 213 -11.12 -7.47 -17.98
CA LYS A 213 -11.69 -8.32 -19.05
C LYS A 213 -11.10 -8.04 -20.42
#